data_AF-A0AAP4B9V3-F1
#
_entry.id   AF-A0AAP4B9V3-F1
#
_cell.length_a   1.000
_cell.length_b   1.000
_cell.length_c   1.000
_cell.angle_alpha   90.00
_cell.angle_beta   90.00
_cell.angle_gamma   90.00
#
_symmetry.space_group_name_H-M   'P 1'
#
loop_
_entity.id
_entity.type
_entity.pdbx_description
1 polymer ?
#
loop_
_entity_poly.entity_id
_entity_poly.type
_entity_poly.pdbx_seq_one_letter_code
_entity_poly.pdbx_strand_id
1 'polypeptide(L)' 'MESADKIRRLREQTGMTRKDFSIHIGIPLRTIEDWEAGRRRPPEYIPRLIDYQLKYEELIGKMKKEEQDVD' A
#
# COMPACT_ATOMS: atom_id res chain seq x y z
N MET A 1 -10.52 7.73 -11.93
CA MET A 1 -10.58 7.36 -10.50
C MET A 1 -9.81 8.41 -9.73
N GLU A 2 -10.35 8.92 -8.64
CA GLU A 2 -9.61 9.89 -7.83
C GLU A 2 -8.42 9.18 -7.16
N SER A 3 -7.27 9.84 -7.04
CA SER A 3 -6.05 9.27 -6.44
C SER A 3 -6.30 8.67 -5.05
N ALA A 4 -7.28 9.19 -4.32
CA ALA A 4 -7.81 8.65 -3.06
C ALA A 4 -8.41 7.23 -3.18
N ASP A 5 -9.23 6.98 -4.21
CA ASP A 5 -9.84 5.65 -4.43
C ASP A 5 -8.76 4.60 -4.68
N LYS A 6 -7.68 4.99 -5.36
CA LYS A 6 -6.57 4.08 -5.66
C LYS A 6 -5.83 3.68 -4.38
N ILE A 7 -5.62 4.61 -3.44
CA ILE A 7 -5.03 4.29 -2.13
C ILE A 7 -5.92 3.33 -1.34
N ARG A 8 -7.24 3.57 -1.31
CA ARG A 8 -8.18 2.67 -0.62
C ARG A 8 -8.10 1.25 -1.19
N ARG A 9 -8.13 1.11 -2.51
CA ARG A 9 -8.03 -0.21 -3.18
C ARG A 9 -6.72 -0.92 -2.87
N LEU A 10 -5.59 -0.21 -2.92
CA LEU A 10 -4.28 -0.78 -2.57
C LEU A 10 -4.27 -1.31 -1.13
N ARG A 11 -4.84 -0.58 -0.17
CA ARG A 11 -4.98 -1.07 1.21
C ARG A 11 -5.90 -2.28 1.31
N GLU A 12 -7.04 -2.26 0.64
CA GLU A 12 -8.00 -3.37 0.68
C GLU A 12 -7.40 -4.65 0.10
N GLN A 13 -6.55 -4.54 -0.92
CA GLN A 13 -5.83 -5.68 -1.51
C GLN A 13 -4.81 -6.32 -0.55
N THR A 14 -4.24 -5.57 0.40
CA THR A 14 -3.33 -6.13 1.41
C THR A 14 -4.06 -6.76 2.59
N GLY A 15 -5.37 -6.54 2.73
CA GLY A 15 -6.14 -6.97 3.91
C GLY A 15 -5.80 -6.18 5.20
N MET A 16 -5.00 -5.12 5.11
CA MET A 16 -4.56 -4.34 6.27
C MET A 16 -5.65 -3.37 6.76
N THR A 17 -5.69 -3.16 8.07
CA THR A 17 -6.43 -2.02 8.65
C THR A 17 -5.77 -0.71 8.22
N ARG A 18 -6.47 0.43 8.35
CA ARG A 18 -5.86 1.75 8.07
C ARG A 18 -4.63 2.00 8.94
N LYS A 19 -4.66 1.53 10.19
CA LYS A 19 -3.54 1.67 11.13
C LYS A 19 -2.33 0.87 10.66
N ASP A 20 -2.52 -0.40 10.32
CA ASP A 20 -1.41 -1.26 9.88
C ASP A 20 -0.83 -0.76 8.55
N PHE A 21 -1.71 -0.38 7.62
CA PHE A 21 -1.30 0.20 6.35
C PHE A 21 -0.51 1.51 6.52
N SER A 22 -0.93 2.37 7.44
CA SER A 22 -0.21 3.64 7.74
C SER A 22 1.22 3.40 8.24
N ILE A 23 1.39 2.40 9.10
CA ILE A 23 2.71 2.00 9.62
C ILE A 23 3.55 1.40 8.48
N HIS A 24 2.93 0.53 7.68
CA HIS A 24 3.57 -0.20 6.61
C HIS A 24 4.15 0.67 5.50
N ILE A 25 3.42 1.70 5.07
CA ILE A 25 3.87 2.63 4.00
C ILE A 25 4.52 3.92 4.55
N GLY A 26 4.61 4.07 5.88
CA GLY A 26 5.22 5.23 6.51
C GLY A 26 4.46 6.56 6.36
N ILE A 27 3.15 6.50 6.10
CA ILE A 27 2.29 7.69 5.96
C ILE A 27 1.40 7.80 7.19
N PRO A 28 1.31 8.96 7.87
CA PRO A 28 0.49 9.09 9.08
C PRO A 28 -0.95 8.62 8.89
N LEU A 29 -1.50 7.92 9.88
CA LEU A 29 -2.87 7.39 9.85
C LEU A 29 -3.91 8.45 9.46
N ARG A 30 -3.79 9.66 10.04
CA ARG A 30 -4.69 10.78 9.74
C ARG A 30 -4.67 11.18 8.26
N THR A 31 -3.52 11.09 7.60
CA THR A 31 -3.37 11.36 6.17
C THR A 31 -4.12 10.32 5.33
N ILE A 32 -4.01 9.03 5.69
CA ILE A 32 -4.76 7.95 5.03
C ILE A 32 -6.26 8.14 5.22
N GLU A 33 -6.70 8.47 6.42
CA GLU A 33 -8.12 8.76 6.70
C GLU A 33 -8.64 9.97 5.93
N ASP A 34 -7.85 11.05 5.80
CA ASP A 34 -8.23 12.24 5.05
C ASP A 34 -8.31 11.97 3.55
N TRP A 35 -7.38 11.18 3.01
CA TRP A 35 -7.42 10.75 1.61
C TRP A 35 -8.60 9.85 1.34
N GLU A 36 -8.78 8.77 2.11
CA GLU A 36 -9.89 7.85 1.88
C GLU A 36 -11.25 8.49 2.14
N ALA A 37 -11.36 9.51 2.99
CA ALA A 37 -12.62 10.23 3.18
C ALA A 37 -12.86 11.34 2.14
N GLY A 38 -11.95 11.54 1.19
CA GLY A 38 -12.04 12.60 0.18
C GLY A 38 -11.82 14.01 0.74
N ARG A 39 -11.39 14.16 2.00
CA ARG A 39 -11.10 15.46 2.63
C ARG A 39 -9.84 16.10 2.06
N ARG A 40 -8.89 15.29 1.58
CA ARG A 40 -7.67 15.72 0.91
C ARG A 40 -7.41 14.85 -0.30
N ARG A 41 -6.79 15.42 -1.35
CA ARG A 41 -6.30 14.65 -2.48
C ARG A 41 -4.84 14.28 -2.24
N PRO A 42 -4.45 12.99 -2.34
CA PRO A 42 -3.04 12.64 -2.35
C PRO A 42 -2.37 13.18 -3.63
N PRO A 43 -1.09 13.57 -3.57
CA PRO A 43 -0.31 13.82 -4.78
C PRO A 43 -0.40 12.64 -5.75
N GLU A 44 -0.50 12.91 -7.05
CA GLU A 44 -0.78 11.89 -8.06
C GLU A 44 0.23 10.74 -8.11
N TYR A 45 1.48 11.00 -7.71
CA TYR A 45 2.53 10.00 -7.68
C TYR A 45 2.45 9.05 -6.47
N ILE A 46 1.77 9.41 -5.38
CA ILE A 46 1.74 8.61 -4.15
C ILE A 46 1.12 7.23 -4.37
N PRO A 47 -0.06 7.08 -5.02
CA PRO A 47 -0.61 5.75 -5.29
C PRO A 47 0.31 4.87 -6.14
N ARG A 48 1.14 5.47 -7.01
CA ARG A 48 2.12 4.73 -7.82
C ARG A 48 3.29 4.22 -6.97
N LEU A 49 3.79 5.04 -6.03
CA LEU A 49 4.87 4.63 -5.14
C LEU A 49 4.45 3.52 -4.17
N ILE A 50 3.23 3.60 -3.63
CA ILE A 50 2.66 2.55 -2.78
C ILE A 50 2.53 1.24 -3.56
N ASP A 51 1.99 1.29 -4.78
CA ASP A 51 1.87 0.11 -5.66
C ASP A 51 3.24 -0.53 -5.96
N TYR A 52 4.28 0.28 -6.16
CA TYR A 52 5.65 -0.23 -6.36
C TYR A 52 6.21 -0.90 -5.13
N GLN A 53 6.01 -0.33 -3.94
CA GLN A 53 6.43 -0.95 -2.68
C GLN A 53 5.79 -2.33 -2.51
N LEU A 54 4.46 -2.42 -2.64
CA LEU A 54 3.73 -3.68 -2.47
C LEU A 54 4.15 -4.76 -3.47
N LYS A 55 4.34 -4.39 -4.75
CA LYS A 55 4.83 -5.32 -5.77
C LYS A 55 6.24 -5.80 -5.50
N TYR A 56 7.11 -4.91 -5.03
CA TYR A 56 8.48 -5.28 -4.69
C TYR A 56 8.50 -6.28 -3.52
N GLU A 57 7.72 -6.04 -2.48
CA GLU A 57 7.59 -6.96 -1.35
C GLU A 57 7.03 -8.33 -1.76
N GLU A 58 6.05 -8.36 -2.66
CA GLU A 58 5.51 -9.62 -3.22
C GLU A 58 6.58 -10.40 -3.99
N LEU A 59 7.37 -9.73 -4.84
CA LEU A 59 8.46 -10.35 -5.60
C LEU A 59 9.54 -10.92 -4.68
N ILE A 60 9.99 -10.15 -3.70
CA ILE A 60 10.97 -10.61 -2.71
C ILE A 60 10.42 -11.78 -1.88
N GLY A 61 9.12 -11.75 -1.55
CA GLY A 61 8.45 -12.84 -0.86
C GLY A 61 8.42 -14.13 -1.69
N LYS A 62 8.29 -14.05 -3.02
CA LYS A 62 8.36 -15.22 -3.92
C LYS A 62 9.77 -15.77 -4.03
N MET A 63 10.76 -14.90 -4.26
CA MET A 63 12.18 -15.31 -4.35
C MET A 63 12.65 -16.06 -3.10
N LYS A 64 12.29 -15.57 -1.91
CA LYS A 64 12.64 -16.23 -0.64
C LYS A 64 11.97 -17.59 -0.43
N LYS A 65 10.79 -17.82 -1.02
CA LYS A 65 10.10 -19.12 -0.94
C LYS A 65 10.75 -20.14 -1.88
N GLU A 66 11.05 -19.72 -3.11
CA GLU A 66 11.76 -20.54 -4.09
C GLU A 66 13.14 -20.98 -3.58
N GLU A 67 13.86 -20.13 -2.84
CA GLU A 67 15.13 -20.50 -2.19
C GLU A 67 14.96 -21.53 -1.05
N GLN A 68 13.81 -21.58 -0.39
CA GLN A 68 13.53 -22.51 0.72
C GLN A 68 12.99 -23.86 0.25
N ASP A 69 12.35 -23.91 -0.94
CA ASP A 69 11.77 -25.13 -1.51
C ASP A 69 12.79 -25.96 -2.33
N VAL A 70 14.04 -25.49 -2.45
CA VAL A 70 15.14 -26.12 -3.23
C VAL A 70 16.10 -26.93 -2.34
N ASP A 71 15.91 -26.96 -1.02
CA ASP A 71 16.70 -27.73 -0.04
C ASP A 71 15.96 -29.00 0.44
#